data_AF-A0A8S4PV89-F1
#
_entry.id   AF-A0A8S4PV89-F1
#
_cell.length_a   1.000
_cell.length_b   1.000
_cell.length_c   1.000
_cell.angle_alpha   90.00
_cell.angle_beta   90.00
_cell.angle_gamma   90.00
#
_symmetry.space_group_name_H-M   'P 1'
#
loop_
_entity.id
_entity.type
_entity.pdbx_description
1 polymer ?
#
loop_
_entity_poly.entity_id
_entity_poly.type
_entity_poly.pdbx_seq_one_letter_code
_entity_poly.pdbx_strand_id
1 'polypeptide(L)'
;MSLKVELKDEAGMLLVQTPGEDELLFPYVWLRDNCQCSKCFYPVSQARILLLADLKLDDKPKHVELENNGEIVYLVWSDGHRSPYPISWLKERAFTESAKQKRSKVYRRTKKLWGSEFKDILPKFDFEKVQKDDKEFYKWMKNLEEYGFVLLRNAARETGQVKKMGERVAYLKNTHYGETFTVQCKQDANNLAFTGLKLGLHTDLAYYHYGPGIQMLHCIEQYEGEGGENDFSDGFYVAQLTKERSPEEYKTLETTPIDFWDVGEDVIKFHKVIPNYMFGKSGFKVFTKM
;
A
#
# COMPACT_ATOMS: atom_id res chain seq x y z
N MET A 1 1.94 -22.95 34.55
CA MET A 1 3.03 -21.95 34.49
C MET A 1 2.39 -20.59 34.28
N SER A 2 2.81 -19.56 35.01
CA SER A 2 2.25 -18.20 34.96
C SER A 2 3.04 -17.32 33.99
N LEU A 3 2.44 -16.19 33.59
CA LEU A 3 3.12 -15.12 32.85
C LEU A 3 4.35 -14.64 33.63
N LYS A 4 5.50 -14.55 32.96
CA LYS A 4 6.75 -13.96 33.48
C LYS A 4 6.90 -12.54 32.93
N VAL A 5 7.03 -11.56 33.82
CA VAL A 5 7.33 -10.17 33.47
C VAL A 5 8.47 -9.67 34.36
N GLU A 6 9.52 -9.15 33.75
CA GLU A 6 10.75 -8.78 34.47
C GLU A 6 11.35 -7.48 33.91
N LEU A 7 11.83 -6.61 34.79
CA LEU A 7 12.61 -5.43 34.44
C LEU A 7 14.08 -5.82 34.25
N LYS A 8 14.61 -5.66 33.04
CA LYS A 8 16.04 -5.78 32.72
C LYS A 8 16.68 -4.39 32.70
N ASP A 9 16.88 -3.80 33.87
CA ASP A 9 17.30 -2.39 34.03
C ASP A 9 18.66 -2.04 33.40
N GLU A 10 19.59 -3.01 33.37
CA GLU A 10 20.88 -2.87 32.72
C GLU A 10 20.75 -2.75 31.20
N ALA A 11 19.76 -3.44 30.62
CA ALA A 11 19.46 -3.39 29.20
C ALA A 11 18.45 -2.28 28.83
N GLY A 12 17.78 -1.69 29.82
CA GLY A 12 16.69 -0.73 29.60
C GLY A 12 15.46 -1.37 28.94
N MET A 13 15.15 -2.63 29.30
CA MET A 13 14.16 -3.46 28.63
C MET A 13 13.16 -4.11 29.59
N LEU A 14 11.90 -4.21 29.17
CA LEU A 14 10.90 -5.07 29.78
C LEU A 14 10.97 -6.44 29.10
N LEU A 15 11.13 -7.50 29.87
CA LEU A 15 10.96 -8.88 29.43
C LEU A 15 9.54 -9.34 29.72
N VAL A 16 8.88 -9.90 28.72
CA VAL A 16 7.55 -10.52 28.84
C VAL A 16 7.61 -11.91 28.22
N GLN A 17 7.18 -12.92 28.96
CA GLN A 17 7.12 -14.29 28.46
C GLN A 17 5.83 -14.97 28.95
N THR A 18 4.98 -15.33 28.00
CA THR A 18 3.83 -16.20 28.30
C THR A 18 4.25 -17.67 28.31
N PRO A 19 3.54 -18.53 29.07
CA PRO A 19 3.85 -19.95 29.15
C PRO A 19 3.92 -20.62 27.76
N GLY A 20 5.04 -21.28 27.48
CA GLY A 20 5.24 -22.01 26.22
C GLY A 20 5.55 -21.12 25.00
N GLU A 21 5.78 -19.83 25.19
CA GLU A 21 6.18 -18.90 24.13
C GLU A 21 7.60 -18.33 24.38
N ASP A 22 8.16 -17.76 23.31
CA ASP A 22 9.46 -17.10 23.35
C ASP A 22 9.44 -15.84 24.25
N GLU A 23 10.61 -15.48 24.78
CA GLU A 23 10.78 -14.22 25.51
C GLU A 23 10.67 -13.02 24.55
N LEU A 24 9.91 -12.01 24.97
CA LEU A 24 9.72 -10.77 24.23
C LEU A 24 10.36 -9.62 25.00
N LEU A 25 11.20 -8.84 24.33
CA LEU A 25 11.90 -7.69 24.90
C LEU A 25 11.35 -6.38 24.33
N PHE A 26 11.11 -5.40 25.21
CA PHE A 26 10.57 -4.09 24.86
C PHE A 26 11.40 -2.97 25.49
N PRO A 27 11.96 -2.01 24.72
CA PRO A 27 12.70 -0.89 25.30
C PRO A 27 11.81 -0.01 26.18
N TYR A 28 12.30 0.42 27.34
CA TYR A 28 11.55 1.31 28.25
C TYR A 28 11.14 2.61 27.57
N VAL A 29 12.06 3.24 26.84
CA VAL A 29 11.76 4.48 26.09
C VAL A 29 10.61 4.28 25.09
N TRP A 30 10.55 3.13 24.42
CA TRP A 30 9.48 2.82 23.48
C TRP A 30 8.14 2.60 24.19
N LEU A 31 8.16 1.91 25.33
CA LEU A 31 6.97 1.76 26.17
C LEU A 31 6.48 3.13 26.62
N ARG A 32 7.36 3.97 27.20
CA ARG A 32 7.01 5.31 27.67
C ARG A 32 6.40 6.18 26.57
N ASP A 33 7.00 6.18 25.37
CA ASP A 33 6.51 6.90 24.18
C ASP A 33 5.13 6.40 23.72
N ASN A 34 4.82 5.11 23.96
CA ASN A 34 3.60 4.45 23.51
C ASN A 34 2.67 4.09 24.69
N CYS A 35 2.76 4.83 25.80
CA CYS A 35 1.87 4.64 26.94
C CYS A 35 0.40 4.73 26.52
N GLN A 36 -0.41 3.72 26.87
CA GLN A 36 -1.82 3.63 26.47
C GLN A 36 -2.80 4.29 27.46
N CYS A 37 -2.31 5.04 28.46
CA CYS A 37 -3.20 5.74 29.40
C CYS A 37 -3.87 6.97 28.75
N SER A 38 -4.98 7.44 29.32
CA SER A 38 -5.74 8.59 28.80
C SER A 38 -4.98 9.92 28.80
N LYS A 39 -3.86 10.03 29.54
CA LYS A 39 -2.98 11.21 29.52
C LYS A 39 -1.99 11.19 28.34
N CYS A 40 -1.66 10.01 27.82
CA CYS A 40 -0.63 9.84 26.79
C CYS A 40 -1.20 9.43 25.43
N PHE A 41 -2.43 8.91 25.41
CA PHE A 41 -3.10 8.42 24.20
C PHE A 41 -4.56 8.86 24.19
N TYR A 42 -4.98 9.45 23.07
CA TYR A 42 -6.34 9.89 22.85
C TYR A 42 -7.12 8.76 22.15
N PRO A 43 -8.07 8.09 22.83
CA PRO A 43 -8.68 6.86 22.33
C PRO A 43 -9.58 7.09 21.11
N VAL A 44 -10.20 8.28 20.99
CA VAL A 44 -11.15 8.57 19.91
C VAL A 44 -10.46 8.66 18.56
N SER A 45 -9.35 9.39 18.46
CA SER A 45 -8.57 9.49 17.21
C SER A 45 -7.46 8.46 17.11
N GLN A 46 -7.31 7.59 18.10
CA GLN A 46 -6.22 6.63 18.24
C GLN A 46 -4.83 7.27 18.07
N ALA A 47 -4.61 8.43 18.69
CA ALA A 47 -3.39 9.22 18.50
C ALA A 47 -2.62 9.44 19.81
N ARG A 48 -1.30 9.57 19.70
CA ARG A 48 -0.42 9.94 20.82
C ARG A 48 -0.68 11.41 21.21
N ILE A 49 -0.89 11.64 22.51
CA ILE A 49 -0.93 12.97 23.15
C ILE A 49 0.48 13.38 23.58
N LEU A 50 1.26 12.43 24.11
CA LEU A 50 2.62 12.67 24.60
C LEU A 50 3.50 13.29 23.50
N LEU A 51 4.09 14.45 23.80
CA LEU A 51 5.02 15.12 22.92
C LEU A 51 6.42 14.56 23.10
N LEU A 52 7.20 14.57 22.03
CA LEU A 52 8.61 14.18 22.10
C LEU A 52 9.41 15.06 23.08
N ALA A 53 9.07 16.35 23.17
CA ALA A 53 9.71 17.28 24.11
C ALA A 53 9.48 16.93 25.59
N ASP A 54 8.39 16.21 25.90
CA ASP A 54 8.04 15.78 27.25
C ASP A 54 8.51 14.34 27.56
N LEU A 55 9.07 13.64 26.57
CA LEU A 55 9.56 12.28 26.71
C LEU A 55 10.97 12.29 27.29
N LYS A 56 11.12 11.74 28.50
CA LYS A 56 12.42 11.47 29.12
C LYS A 56 12.99 10.16 28.56
N LEU A 57 14.06 10.26 27.77
CA LEU A 57 14.64 9.13 27.04
C LEU A 57 15.32 8.09 27.93
N ASP A 58 15.74 8.49 29.13
CA ASP A 58 16.43 7.68 30.13
C ASP A 58 15.52 7.23 31.30
N ASP A 59 14.20 7.49 31.20
CA ASP A 59 13.24 7.11 32.24
C ASP A 59 13.17 5.59 32.39
N LYS A 60 13.10 5.14 33.64
CA LYS A 60 13.05 3.72 34.01
C LYS A 60 11.83 3.44 34.89
N PRO A 61 11.11 2.34 34.64
CA PRO A 61 10.08 1.89 35.57
C PRO A 61 10.70 1.48 36.90
N LYS A 62 10.03 1.80 38.01
CA LYS A 62 10.40 1.36 39.36
C LYS A 62 10.00 -0.09 39.61
N HIS A 63 8.81 -0.47 39.15
CA HIS A 63 8.28 -1.82 39.29
C HIS A 63 7.18 -2.08 38.27
N VAL A 64 6.75 -3.34 38.22
CA VAL A 64 5.69 -3.83 37.37
C VAL A 64 4.51 -4.28 38.23
N GLU A 65 3.30 -3.99 37.78
CA GLU A 65 2.07 -4.51 38.37
C GLU A 65 1.29 -5.30 37.31
N LEU A 66 0.60 -6.35 37.73
CA LEU A 66 -0.28 -7.14 36.88
C LEU A 66 -1.72 -6.94 37.34
N GLU A 67 -2.62 -6.63 36.41
CA GLU A 67 -4.06 -6.60 36.65
C GLU A 67 -4.78 -7.62 35.75
N ASN A 68 -6.07 -7.85 36.03
CA ASN A 68 -6.94 -8.73 35.25
C ASN A 68 -6.32 -10.12 35.06
N ASN A 69 -5.87 -10.75 36.15
CA ASN A 69 -5.22 -12.07 36.13
C ASN A 69 -4.00 -12.15 35.18
N GLY A 70 -3.30 -11.03 34.96
CA GLY A 70 -2.12 -10.96 34.10
C GLY A 70 -2.41 -10.60 32.64
N GLU A 71 -3.64 -10.19 32.31
CA GLU A 71 -3.96 -9.71 30.96
C GLU A 71 -3.38 -8.32 30.67
N ILE A 72 -3.16 -7.50 31.71
CA ILE A 72 -2.62 -6.15 31.60
C ILE A 72 -1.37 -6.01 32.46
N VAL A 73 -0.29 -5.54 31.83
CA VAL A 73 0.97 -5.15 32.48
C VAL A 73 0.96 -3.66 32.69
N TYR A 74 1.21 -3.22 33.93
CA TYR A 74 1.45 -1.82 34.24
C TYR A 74 2.91 -1.58 34.56
N LEU A 75 3.49 -0.57 33.92
CA LEU A 75 4.77 -0.01 34.32
C LEU A 75 4.53 1.22 35.18
N VAL A 76 5.07 1.21 36.39
CA VAL A 76 5.04 2.36 37.29
C VAL A 76 6.39 3.06 37.20
N TRP A 77 6.38 4.30 36.73
CA TRP A 77 7.58 5.07 36.42
C TRP A 77 8.14 5.82 37.62
N SER A 78 9.35 6.33 37.47
CA SER A 78 10.06 7.07 38.52
C SER A 78 9.27 8.28 39.04
N ASP A 79 8.54 8.96 38.14
CA ASP A 79 7.66 10.11 38.38
C ASP A 79 6.25 9.74 38.91
N GLY A 80 6.00 8.45 39.14
CA GLY A 80 4.69 7.93 39.56
C GLY A 80 3.67 7.78 38.44
N HIS A 81 4.04 8.08 37.18
CA HIS A 81 3.20 7.77 36.03
C HIS A 81 2.96 6.25 35.95
N ARG A 82 1.78 5.86 35.51
CA ARG A 82 1.37 4.45 35.43
C ARG A 82 0.89 4.14 34.02
N SER A 83 1.65 3.31 33.29
CA SER A 83 1.38 3.00 31.89
C SER A 83 0.79 1.59 31.74
N PRO A 84 -0.45 1.45 31.24
CA PRO A 84 -1.07 0.15 30.94
C PRO A 84 -0.61 -0.39 29.59
N TYR A 85 -0.39 -1.71 29.52
CA TYR A 85 -0.16 -2.45 28.29
C TYR A 85 -0.89 -3.80 28.33
N PRO A 86 -1.93 -4.02 27.49
CA PRO A 86 -2.47 -5.36 27.29
C PRO A 86 -1.39 -6.31 26.73
N ILE A 87 -1.35 -7.56 27.22
CA ILE A 87 -0.40 -8.56 26.73
C ILE A 87 -0.57 -8.81 25.22
N SER A 88 -1.81 -8.83 24.73
CA SER A 88 -2.09 -8.94 23.29
C SER A 88 -1.45 -7.80 22.49
N TRP A 89 -1.55 -6.57 22.98
CA TRP A 89 -0.95 -5.38 22.36
C TRP A 89 0.58 -5.47 22.30
N LEU A 90 1.22 -5.96 23.38
CA LEU A 90 2.66 -6.20 23.44
C LEU A 90 3.09 -7.29 22.45
N LYS A 91 2.39 -8.43 22.42
CA LYS A 91 2.67 -9.53 21.48
C LYS A 91 2.57 -9.09 20.02
N GLU A 92 1.52 -8.35 19.69
CA GLU A 92 1.33 -7.80 18.34
C GLU A 92 2.49 -6.89 17.92
N ARG A 93 3.08 -6.15 18.86
CA ARG A 93 4.13 -5.15 18.63
C ARG A 93 5.54 -5.62 19.00
N ALA A 94 5.71 -6.92 19.29
CA ALA A 94 7.00 -7.48 19.62
C ALA A 94 8.05 -7.21 18.52
N PHE A 95 9.30 -7.06 18.96
CA PHE A 95 10.43 -6.74 18.08
C PHE A 95 11.06 -7.98 17.42
N THR A 96 10.50 -9.17 17.63
CA THR A 96 10.92 -10.40 16.95
C THR A 96 10.61 -10.33 15.45
N GLU A 97 11.42 -11.03 14.65
CA GLU A 97 11.20 -11.09 13.19
C GLU A 97 9.84 -11.70 12.84
N SER A 98 9.40 -12.72 13.59
CA SER A 98 8.09 -13.34 13.38
C SER A 98 6.92 -12.35 13.61
N ALA A 99 6.99 -11.51 14.65
CA ALA A 99 5.99 -10.50 14.91
C ALA A 99 6.02 -9.35 13.88
N LYS A 100 7.22 -8.89 13.49
CA LYS A 100 7.39 -7.91 12.41
C LYS A 100 6.80 -8.41 11.10
N GLN A 101 7.05 -9.66 10.73
CA GLN A 101 6.49 -10.27 9.52
C GLN A 101 4.96 -10.39 9.59
N LYS A 102 4.41 -10.82 10.73
CA LYS A 102 2.95 -10.86 10.96
C LYS A 102 2.32 -9.48 10.79
N ARG A 103 2.88 -8.44 11.41
CA ARG A 103 2.42 -7.04 11.24
C ARG A 103 2.51 -6.58 9.79
N SER A 104 3.63 -6.85 9.11
CA SER A 104 3.83 -6.47 7.71
C SER A 104 2.74 -7.05 6.80
N LYS A 105 2.33 -8.30 7.03
CA LYS A 105 1.26 -8.98 6.29
C LYS A 105 -0.14 -8.37 6.49
N VAL A 106 -0.36 -7.61 7.57
CA VAL A 106 -1.61 -6.87 7.79
C VAL A 106 -1.71 -5.68 6.83
N TYR A 107 -0.59 -5.00 6.59
CA TYR A 107 -0.55 -3.78 5.78
C TYR A 107 -0.26 -4.05 4.30
N ARG A 108 0.41 -5.15 3.97
CA ARG A 108 0.81 -5.51 2.60
C ARG A 108 0.59 -6.99 2.36
N ARG A 109 -0.10 -7.31 1.27
CA ARG A 109 -0.24 -8.72 0.84
C ARG A 109 0.95 -9.13 -0.01
N THR A 110 1.26 -10.42 0.03
CA THR A 110 2.25 -11.00 -0.89
C THR A 110 1.74 -10.89 -2.32
N LYS A 111 2.53 -10.25 -3.18
CA LYS A 111 2.23 -10.13 -4.61
C LYS A 111 2.41 -11.49 -5.29
N LYS A 112 1.51 -11.83 -6.20
CA LYS A 112 1.57 -13.03 -7.04
C LYS A 112 2.00 -12.60 -8.42
N LEU A 113 3.25 -12.87 -8.75
CA LEU A 113 3.81 -12.54 -10.04
C LEU A 113 3.28 -13.48 -11.11
N TRP A 114 3.09 -12.99 -12.33
CA TRP A 114 2.49 -13.77 -13.42
C TRP A 114 3.07 -13.49 -14.80
N GLY A 115 3.10 -14.52 -15.63
CA GLY A 115 3.43 -14.47 -17.06
C GLY A 115 2.20 -14.65 -17.95
N SER A 116 2.38 -15.32 -19.09
CA SER A 116 1.31 -15.51 -20.08
C SER A 116 0.19 -16.45 -19.61
N GLU A 117 0.43 -17.25 -18.57
CA GLU A 117 -0.58 -18.07 -17.89
C GLU A 117 -1.67 -17.23 -17.20
N PHE A 118 -1.44 -15.92 -17.01
CA PHE A 118 -2.39 -15.04 -16.33
C PHE A 118 -3.77 -15.00 -17.00
N LYS A 119 -3.85 -15.20 -18.32
CA LYS A 119 -5.11 -15.27 -19.07
C LYS A 119 -6.06 -16.35 -18.53
N ASP A 120 -5.52 -17.44 -18.01
CA ASP A 120 -6.26 -18.60 -17.51
C ASP A 120 -6.71 -18.40 -16.05
N ILE A 121 -6.00 -17.54 -15.31
CA ILE A 121 -6.25 -17.26 -13.89
C ILE A 121 -6.78 -15.84 -13.61
N LEU A 122 -7.03 -15.05 -14.66
CA LEU A 122 -7.49 -13.65 -14.57
C LEU A 122 -8.73 -13.54 -13.67
N PRO A 123 -8.63 -12.85 -12.51
CA PRO A 123 -9.77 -12.66 -11.64
C PRO A 123 -10.86 -11.83 -12.31
N LYS A 124 -12.07 -12.38 -12.37
CA LYS A 124 -13.24 -11.76 -13.00
C LYS A 124 -14.33 -11.52 -11.97
N PHE A 125 -14.86 -10.31 -11.94
CA PHE A 125 -15.91 -9.90 -11.01
C PHE A 125 -17.06 -9.25 -11.79
N ASP A 126 -18.24 -9.24 -11.17
CA ASP A 126 -19.41 -8.55 -11.69
C ASP A 126 -19.47 -7.13 -11.11
N PHE A 127 -19.67 -6.12 -11.96
CA PHE A 127 -19.66 -4.72 -11.57
C PHE A 127 -20.72 -4.41 -10.49
N GLU A 128 -21.96 -4.86 -10.69
CA GLU A 128 -23.06 -4.57 -9.76
C GLU A 128 -22.89 -5.28 -8.42
N LYS A 129 -22.35 -6.51 -8.42
CA LYS A 129 -22.04 -7.22 -7.17
C LYS A 129 -20.96 -6.50 -6.36
N VAL A 130 -19.89 -6.05 -7.01
CA VAL A 130 -18.80 -5.30 -6.34
C VAL A 130 -19.30 -3.97 -5.78
N GLN A 131 -20.23 -3.30 -6.48
CA GLN A 131 -20.84 -2.06 -5.98
C GLN A 131 -21.69 -2.27 -4.73
N LYS A 132 -22.37 -3.42 -4.59
CA LYS A 132 -23.42 -3.61 -3.57
C LYS A 132 -23.04 -4.53 -2.41
N ASP A 133 -22.11 -5.46 -2.60
CA ASP A 133 -21.74 -6.47 -1.60
C ASP A 133 -20.30 -6.27 -1.12
N ASP A 134 -20.14 -5.99 0.18
CA ASP A 134 -18.84 -5.82 0.84
C ASP A 134 -17.93 -7.06 0.73
N LYS A 135 -18.51 -8.26 0.67
CA LYS A 135 -17.72 -9.49 0.51
C LYS A 135 -17.13 -9.58 -0.89
N GLU A 136 -17.90 -9.22 -1.91
CA GLU A 136 -17.43 -9.20 -3.30
C GLU A 136 -16.45 -8.05 -3.52
N PHE A 137 -16.72 -6.87 -2.96
CA PHE A 137 -15.78 -5.75 -2.94
C PHE A 137 -14.44 -6.12 -2.28
N TYR A 138 -14.47 -6.78 -1.11
CA TYR A 138 -13.25 -7.24 -0.45
C TYR A 138 -12.48 -8.24 -1.31
N LYS A 139 -13.14 -9.20 -1.94
CA LYS A 139 -12.48 -10.16 -2.84
C LYS A 139 -11.86 -9.45 -4.05
N TRP A 140 -12.57 -8.50 -4.64
CA TRP A 140 -12.09 -7.70 -5.76
C TRP A 140 -10.83 -6.90 -5.39
N MET A 141 -10.89 -6.11 -4.31
CA MET A 141 -9.74 -5.33 -3.82
C MET A 141 -8.57 -6.22 -3.39
N LYS A 142 -8.84 -7.37 -2.78
CA LYS A 142 -7.81 -8.36 -2.42
C LYS A 142 -7.10 -8.91 -3.67
N ASN A 143 -7.86 -9.28 -4.71
CA ASN A 143 -7.26 -9.80 -5.94
C ASN A 143 -6.49 -8.72 -6.70
N LEU A 144 -7.01 -7.48 -6.71
CA LEU A 144 -6.28 -6.34 -7.27
C LEU A 144 -4.96 -6.10 -6.53
N GLU A 145 -4.95 -6.18 -5.21
CA GLU A 145 -3.73 -6.03 -4.41
C GLU A 145 -2.74 -7.19 -4.58
N GLU A 146 -3.21 -8.43 -4.76
CA GLU A 146 -2.35 -9.60 -4.93
C GLU A 146 -1.78 -9.73 -6.35
N TYR A 147 -2.60 -9.52 -7.38
CA TYR A 147 -2.21 -9.73 -8.79
C TYR A 147 -1.89 -8.44 -9.55
N GLY A 148 -2.30 -7.27 -9.04
CA GLY A 148 -2.14 -5.99 -9.73
C GLY A 148 -3.12 -5.76 -10.88
N PHE A 149 -3.96 -6.75 -11.24
CA PHE A 149 -4.93 -6.65 -12.34
C PHE A 149 -6.16 -7.53 -12.11
N VAL A 150 -7.34 -7.01 -12.45
CA VAL A 150 -8.65 -7.68 -12.34
C VAL A 150 -9.60 -7.19 -13.43
N LEU A 151 -10.53 -8.03 -13.87
CA LEU A 151 -11.55 -7.66 -14.86
C LEU A 151 -12.93 -7.53 -14.21
N LEU A 152 -13.54 -6.36 -14.33
CA LEU A 152 -14.96 -6.16 -14.01
C LEU A 152 -15.80 -6.35 -15.28
N ARG A 153 -16.85 -7.16 -15.18
CA ARG A 153 -17.81 -7.45 -16.26
C ARG A 153 -19.17 -6.85 -15.95
N ASN A 154 -19.98 -6.73 -17.00
CA ASN A 154 -21.38 -6.31 -16.93
C ASN A 154 -21.59 -4.88 -16.40
N ALA A 155 -20.59 -4.01 -16.56
CA ALA A 155 -20.81 -2.57 -16.41
C ALA A 155 -21.66 -2.05 -17.59
N ALA A 156 -22.52 -1.07 -17.32
CA ALA A 156 -23.34 -0.45 -18.36
C ALA A 156 -22.45 0.28 -19.37
N ARG A 157 -22.74 0.18 -20.67
CA ARG A 157 -22.00 0.81 -21.79
C ARG A 157 -22.28 2.32 -21.88
N GLU A 158 -21.97 3.04 -20.81
CA GLU A 158 -22.17 4.49 -20.68
C GLU A 158 -21.05 5.10 -19.83
N THR A 159 -20.86 6.42 -19.94
CA THR A 159 -19.90 7.15 -19.09
C THR A 159 -20.30 7.12 -17.61
N GLY A 160 -19.34 7.30 -16.72
CA GLY A 160 -19.59 7.43 -15.27
C GLY A 160 -19.44 6.14 -14.45
N GLN A 161 -19.32 4.96 -15.08
CA GLN A 161 -19.10 3.72 -14.32
C GLN A 161 -17.77 3.72 -13.55
N VAL A 162 -16.72 4.31 -14.14
CA VAL A 162 -15.42 4.51 -13.46
C VAL A 162 -15.55 5.41 -12.24
N LYS A 163 -16.37 6.46 -12.31
CA LYS A 163 -16.63 7.35 -11.17
C LYS A 163 -17.37 6.63 -10.05
N LYS A 164 -18.44 5.91 -10.38
CA LYS A 164 -19.18 5.07 -9.42
C LYS A 164 -18.28 4.07 -8.70
N MET A 165 -17.34 3.45 -9.42
CA MET A 165 -16.39 2.51 -8.84
C MET A 165 -15.28 3.21 -8.03
N GLY A 166 -14.81 4.36 -8.50
CA GLY A 166 -13.85 5.20 -7.77
C GLY A 166 -14.38 5.66 -6.42
N GLU A 167 -15.65 6.08 -6.36
CA GLU A 167 -16.36 6.46 -5.13
C GLU A 167 -16.63 5.26 -4.21
N ARG A 168 -16.80 4.06 -4.78
CA ARG A 168 -16.92 2.82 -3.98
C ARG A 168 -15.62 2.44 -3.29
N VAL A 169 -14.47 2.70 -3.93
CA VAL A 169 -13.14 2.46 -3.35
C VAL A 169 -12.76 3.57 -2.38
N ALA A 170 -12.77 4.82 -2.85
CA ALA A 170 -12.44 6.02 -2.11
C ALA A 170 -12.83 7.27 -2.91
N TYR A 171 -11.90 7.83 -3.68
CA TYR A 171 -12.07 9.00 -4.52
C TYR A 171 -11.18 8.89 -5.76
N LEU A 172 -11.53 9.62 -6.81
CA LEU A 172 -10.71 9.71 -8.02
C LEU A 172 -9.62 10.76 -7.85
N LYS A 173 -8.41 10.46 -8.34
CA LYS A 173 -7.29 11.40 -8.36
C LYS A 173 -7.43 12.31 -9.56
N ASN A 174 -7.76 13.58 -9.33
CA ASN A 174 -7.81 14.57 -10.39
C ASN A 174 -6.42 14.79 -11.01
N THR A 175 -6.37 14.90 -12.34
CA THR A 175 -5.14 15.16 -13.12
C THR A 175 -5.34 16.35 -14.05
N HIS A 176 -4.33 16.68 -14.85
CA HIS A 176 -4.47 17.72 -15.89
C HIS A 176 -5.37 17.26 -17.06
N TYR A 177 -5.66 15.96 -17.18
CA TYR A 177 -6.70 15.39 -18.05
C TYR A 177 -8.08 15.32 -17.37
N GLY A 178 -8.24 15.90 -16.17
CA GLY A 178 -9.46 15.86 -15.38
C GLY A 178 -9.59 14.67 -14.44
N GLU A 179 -10.80 14.51 -13.89
CA GLU A 179 -11.17 13.44 -12.95
C GLU A 179 -11.41 12.11 -13.68
N THR A 180 -11.97 12.19 -14.88
CA THR A 180 -12.13 11.09 -15.84
C THR A 180 -11.87 11.62 -17.25
N PHE A 181 -11.37 10.79 -18.16
CA PHE A 181 -11.14 11.15 -19.55
C PHE A 181 -11.65 10.04 -20.49
N THR A 182 -12.02 10.42 -21.71
CA THR A 182 -12.50 9.50 -22.74
C THR A 182 -11.40 9.21 -23.75
N VAL A 183 -11.06 7.93 -23.89
CA VAL A 183 -10.08 7.43 -24.86
C VAL A 183 -10.81 7.13 -26.17
N GLN A 184 -10.58 7.98 -27.18
CA GLN A 184 -11.13 7.85 -28.53
C GLN A 184 -10.24 8.60 -29.52
N CYS A 185 -10.27 8.24 -30.80
CA CYS A 185 -9.56 8.98 -31.84
C CYS A 185 -10.07 10.44 -31.94
N LYS A 186 -9.17 11.41 -31.75
CA LYS A 186 -9.44 12.85 -31.89
C LYS A 186 -8.66 13.41 -33.08
N GLN A 187 -9.22 14.39 -33.80
CA GLN A 187 -8.52 15.04 -34.92
C GLN A 187 -7.27 15.81 -34.46
N ASP A 188 -7.35 16.50 -33.32
CA ASP A 188 -6.23 17.21 -32.69
C ASP A 188 -5.82 16.51 -31.38
N ALA A 189 -5.33 15.27 -31.51
CA ALA A 189 -4.93 14.46 -30.37
C ALA A 189 -3.73 15.09 -29.62
N ASN A 190 -3.95 15.52 -28.37
CA ASN A 190 -2.91 16.01 -27.46
C ASN A 190 -2.13 14.88 -26.74
N ASN A 191 -2.52 13.62 -26.96
CA ASN A 191 -1.89 12.45 -26.38
C ASN A 191 -1.97 11.27 -27.39
N LEU A 192 -0.95 10.42 -27.44
CA LEU A 192 -0.91 9.25 -28.32
C LEU A 192 -2.09 8.30 -28.08
N ALA A 193 -2.61 8.24 -26.85
CA ALA A 193 -3.78 7.46 -26.50
C ALA A 193 -5.07 7.90 -27.23
N PHE A 194 -5.13 9.13 -27.77
CA PHE A 194 -6.26 9.63 -28.54
C PHE A 194 -6.07 9.50 -30.06
N THR A 195 -5.21 8.57 -30.49
CA THR A 195 -4.92 8.29 -31.90
C THR A 195 -5.22 6.82 -32.25
N GLY A 196 -5.19 6.47 -33.54
CA GLY A 196 -5.26 5.08 -34.00
C GLY A 196 -3.92 4.35 -34.02
N LEU A 197 -2.85 4.94 -33.45
CA LEU A 197 -1.52 4.34 -33.44
C LEU A 197 -1.38 3.32 -32.32
N LYS A 198 -0.56 2.29 -32.54
CA LYS A 198 -0.28 1.25 -31.55
C LYS A 198 0.44 1.85 -30.33
N LEU A 199 -0.12 1.64 -29.15
CA LEU A 199 0.56 1.93 -27.88
C LEU A 199 1.49 0.78 -27.51
N GLY A 200 2.69 1.10 -27.00
CA GLY A 200 3.57 0.11 -26.38
C GLY A 200 3.11 -0.25 -24.97
N LEU A 201 3.72 -1.26 -24.35
CA LEU A 201 3.56 -1.48 -22.91
C LEU A 201 4.11 -0.26 -22.16
N HIS A 202 3.29 0.36 -21.33
CA HIS A 202 3.63 1.57 -20.60
C HIS A 202 2.98 1.61 -19.22
N THR A 203 3.42 2.58 -18.41
CA THR A 203 2.71 2.99 -17.20
C THR A 203 2.25 4.42 -17.38
N ASP A 204 1.00 4.69 -17.05
CA ASP A 204 0.42 6.02 -17.21
C ASP A 204 1.07 7.07 -16.31
N LEU A 205 1.16 8.28 -16.86
CA LEU A 205 1.56 9.50 -16.16
C LEU A 205 2.93 9.37 -15.47
N ALA A 206 3.93 8.80 -16.15
CA ALA A 206 5.31 8.66 -15.64
C ALA A 206 5.96 10.01 -15.27
N TYR A 207 5.43 11.11 -15.80
CA TYR A 207 5.75 12.50 -15.46
C TYR A 207 5.01 13.02 -14.21
N TYR A 208 4.56 12.13 -13.31
CA TYR A 208 4.12 12.45 -11.94
C TYR A 208 5.03 11.80 -10.88
N HIS A 209 5.53 12.59 -9.92
CA HIS A 209 6.31 12.05 -8.79
C HIS A 209 5.44 11.12 -7.94
N TYR A 210 4.18 11.50 -7.78
CA TYR A 210 3.14 10.69 -7.15
C TYR A 210 2.02 10.43 -8.17
N GLY A 211 2.31 9.52 -9.10
CA GLY A 211 1.36 9.06 -10.12
C GLY A 211 0.20 8.23 -9.53
N PRO A 212 -0.83 7.94 -10.34
CA PRO A 212 -1.92 7.06 -9.92
C PRO A 212 -1.39 5.69 -9.45
N GLY A 213 -1.97 5.19 -8.37
CA GLY A 213 -1.68 3.83 -7.85
C GLY A 213 -2.53 2.76 -8.52
N ILE A 214 -3.77 3.09 -8.89
CA ILE A 214 -4.72 2.21 -9.59
C ILE A 214 -5.25 2.98 -10.80
N GLN A 215 -5.33 2.31 -11.94
CA GLN A 215 -5.99 2.79 -13.14
C GLN A 215 -7.24 1.95 -13.41
N MET A 216 -8.32 2.60 -13.85
CA MET A 216 -9.56 1.95 -14.24
C MET A 216 -9.89 2.34 -15.68
N LEU A 217 -10.09 1.34 -16.53
CA LEU A 217 -10.49 1.52 -17.93
C LEU A 217 -11.84 0.83 -18.13
N HIS A 218 -12.77 1.54 -18.76
CA HIS A 218 -14.12 1.06 -19.02
C HIS A 218 -14.43 1.12 -20.51
N CYS A 219 -14.59 -0.05 -21.12
CA CYS A 219 -14.97 -0.15 -22.53
C CYS A 219 -16.47 0.16 -22.68
N ILE A 220 -16.77 1.31 -23.31
CA ILE A 220 -18.13 1.72 -23.70
C ILE A 220 -18.45 1.17 -25.09
N GLU A 221 -17.51 1.31 -26.00
CA GLU A 221 -17.59 0.86 -27.39
C GLU A 221 -16.24 0.28 -27.80
N GLN A 222 -16.28 -0.89 -28.45
CA GLN A 222 -15.11 -1.56 -28.99
C GLN A 222 -15.15 -1.44 -30.51
N TYR A 223 -13.98 -1.27 -31.13
CA TYR A 223 -13.87 -1.20 -32.58
C TYR A 223 -14.38 -2.50 -33.24
N GLU A 224 -15.15 -2.37 -34.32
CA GLU A 224 -15.78 -3.51 -35.01
C GLU A 224 -14.86 -4.23 -36.03
N GLY A 225 -13.63 -3.75 -36.23
CA GLY A 225 -12.65 -4.34 -37.13
C GLY A 225 -11.51 -5.09 -36.41
N GLU A 226 -10.42 -5.34 -37.13
CA GLU A 226 -9.19 -5.90 -36.55
C GLU A 226 -8.43 -4.83 -35.75
N GLY A 227 -7.91 -5.21 -34.58
CA GLY A 227 -7.20 -4.30 -33.68
C GLY A 227 -7.99 -3.92 -32.41
N GLY A 228 -7.39 -3.08 -31.57
CA GLY A 228 -7.99 -2.63 -30.30
C GLY A 228 -7.92 -3.70 -29.18
N GLU A 229 -7.07 -4.71 -29.34
CA GLU A 229 -6.78 -5.67 -28.29
C GLU A 229 -5.89 -5.07 -27.21
N ASN A 230 -6.25 -5.33 -25.97
CA ASN A 230 -5.44 -4.91 -24.83
C ASN A 230 -4.35 -5.95 -24.54
N ASP A 231 -3.11 -5.49 -24.36
CA ASP A 231 -2.02 -6.32 -23.84
C ASP A 231 -1.65 -5.87 -22.42
N PHE A 232 -1.31 -6.83 -21.57
CA PHE A 232 -0.91 -6.57 -20.19
C PHE A 232 0.35 -7.36 -19.84
N SER A 233 1.20 -6.77 -19.02
CA SER A 233 2.40 -7.44 -18.51
C SER A 233 2.65 -7.08 -17.05
N ASP A 234 2.98 -8.08 -16.25
CA ASP A 234 3.46 -7.86 -14.89
C ASP A 234 4.91 -7.35 -14.92
N GLY A 235 5.08 -6.04 -14.69
CA GLY A 235 6.40 -5.44 -14.67
C GLY A 235 7.29 -5.93 -13.55
N PHE A 236 6.74 -6.42 -12.43
CA PHE A 236 7.55 -7.03 -11.37
C PHE A 236 8.09 -8.39 -11.83
N TYR A 237 7.28 -9.19 -12.52
CA TYR A 237 7.73 -10.45 -13.09
C TYR A 237 8.81 -10.22 -14.16
N VAL A 238 8.60 -9.27 -15.07
CA VAL A 238 9.60 -8.89 -16.08
C VAL A 238 10.88 -8.43 -15.41
N ALA A 239 10.81 -7.56 -14.40
CA ALA A 239 11.98 -7.09 -13.66
C ALA A 239 12.74 -8.21 -12.96
N GLN A 240 12.03 -9.18 -12.35
CA GLN A 240 12.65 -10.35 -11.76
C GLN A 240 13.40 -11.16 -12.82
N LEU A 241 12.77 -11.44 -13.96
CA LEU A 241 13.40 -12.15 -15.07
C LEU A 241 14.62 -11.40 -15.63
N THR A 242 14.55 -10.08 -15.78
CA THR A 242 15.69 -9.26 -16.21
C THR A 242 16.83 -9.34 -15.20
N LYS A 243 16.54 -9.26 -13.89
CA LYS A 243 17.56 -9.39 -12.84
C LYS A 243 18.26 -10.75 -12.87
N GLU A 244 17.51 -11.82 -13.11
CA GLU A 244 18.04 -13.19 -13.18
C GLU A 244 18.86 -13.45 -14.45
N ARG A 245 18.41 -12.93 -15.59
CA ARG A 245 19.00 -13.23 -16.92
C ARG A 245 20.06 -12.23 -17.37
N SER A 246 19.94 -10.99 -16.94
CA SER A 246 20.66 -9.82 -17.46
C SER A 246 20.93 -8.81 -16.31
N PRO A 247 21.74 -9.18 -15.31
CA PRO A 247 21.90 -8.40 -14.08
C PRO A 247 22.56 -7.02 -14.30
N GLU A 248 23.41 -6.88 -15.33
CA GLU A 248 24.05 -5.59 -15.66
C GLU A 248 23.05 -4.62 -16.28
N GLU A 249 22.19 -5.11 -17.19
CA GLU A 249 21.09 -4.34 -17.77
C GLU A 249 20.05 -3.98 -16.71
N TYR A 250 19.71 -4.92 -15.83
CA TYR A 250 18.83 -4.64 -14.68
C TYR A 250 19.39 -3.49 -13.83
N LYS A 251 20.68 -3.57 -13.47
CA LYS A 251 21.34 -2.52 -12.68
C LYS A 251 21.34 -1.18 -13.42
N THR A 252 21.58 -1.19 -14.73
CA THR A 252 21.53 0.01 -15.56
C THR A 252 20.15 0.66 -15.52
N LEU A 253 19.08 -0.13 -15.71
CA LEU A 253 17.69 0.36 -15.65
C LEU A 253 17.30 0.84 -14.25
N GLU A 254 17.83 0.20 -13.20
CA GLU A 254 17.55 0.57 -11.81
C GLU A 254 18.17 1.91 -11.42
N THR A 255 19.39 2.19 -11.91
CA THR A 255 20.20 3.33 -11.44
C THR A 255 20.27 4.50 -12.42
N THR A 256 19.91 4.31 -13.69
CA THR A 256 19.97 5.38 -14.69
C THR A 256 18.73 6.27 -14.56
N PRO A 257 18.90 7.57 -14.24
CA PRO A 257 17.79 8.51 -14.23
C PRO A 257 17.20 8.68 -15.63
N ILE A 258 15.86 8.74 -15.72
CA ILE A 258 15.14 9.10 -16.94
C ILE A 258 14.29 10.33 -16.69
N ASP A 259 14.27 11.23 -17.68
CA ASP A 259 13.43 12.42 -17.67
C ASP A 259 12.12 12.13 -18.42
N PHE A 260 10.99 12.38 -17.76
CA PHE A 260 9.66 12.27 -18.35
C PHE A 260 9.03 13.65 -18.46
N TRP A 261 8.31 13.90 -19.55
CA TRP A 261 7.62 15.16 -19.74
C TRP A 261 6.28 14.99 -20.45
N ASP A 262 5.39 15.93 -20.20
CA ASP A 262 4.11 16.10 -20.89
C ASP A 262 3.80 17.60 -20.97
N VAL A 263 3.66 18.13 -22.19
CA VAL A 263 3.42 19.56 -22.45
C VAL A 263 2.28 19.68 -23.44
N GLY A 264 1.23 20.41 -23.05
CA GLY A 264 0.03 20.52 -23.85
C GLY A 264 -1.09 21.27 -23.16
N GLU A 265 -2.30 21.08 -23.68
CA GLU A 265 -3.53 21.65 -23.17
C GLU A 265 -4.65 20.62 -23.25
N ASP A 266 -5.42 20.49 -22.16
CA ASP A 266 -6.64 19.69 -22.07
C ASP A 266 -7.63 20.46 -21.17
N VAL A 267 -8.11 19.90 -20.05
CA VAL A 267 -8.88 20.64 -19.03
C VAL A 267 -8.15 21.90 -18.57
N ILE A 268 -6.81 21.86 -18.52
CA ILE A 268 -5.94 23.00 -18.26
C ILE A 268 -4.74 22.99 -19.22
N LYS A 269 -4.05 24.12 -19.37
CA LYS A 269 -2.69 24.15 -19.92
C LYS A 269 -1.71 23.53 -18.93
N PHE A 270 -0.79 22.71 -19.41
CA PHE A 270 0.18 22.02 -18.56
C PHE A 270 1.58 21.96 -19.18
N HIS A 271 2.57 22.01 -18.30
CA HIS A 271 3.98 21.78 -18.60
C HIS A 271 4.55 20.94 -17.45
N LYS A 272 4.47 19.62 -17.59
CA LYS A 272 4.96 18.65 -16.61
C LYS A 272 6.32 18.15 -17.06
N VAL A 273 7.32 18.31 -16.20
CA VAL A 273 8.64 17.75 -16.40
C VAL A 273 9.08 17.13 -15.09
N ILE A 274 9.49 15.88 -15.13
CA ILE A 274 10.14 15.20 -14.03
C ILE A 274 11.53 14.84 -14.45
N PRO A 275 12.53 15.58 -13.97
CA PRO A 275 13.91 15.20 -14.16
C PRO A 275 14.30 14.09 -13.18
N ASN A 276 15.22 13.25 -13.60
CA ASN A 276 15.92 12.26 -12.78
C ASN A 276 15.02 11.23 -12.07
N TYR A 277 14.00 10.71 -12.75
CA TYR A 277 13.19 9.62 -12.21
C TYR A 277 14.01 8.31 -12.17
N MET A 278 14.03 7.64 -11.01
CA MET A 278 14.73 6.37 -10.80
C MET A 278 13.73 5.27 -10.40
N PHE A 279 13.70 4.17 -11.16
CA PHE A 279 12.76 3.06 -10.93
C PHE A 279 12.96 2.34 -9.59
N GLY A 280 14.19 2.28 -9.08
CA GLY A 280 14.52 1.59 -7.83
C GLY A 280 13.82 2.12 -6.57
N LYS A 281 13.26 3.35 -6.59
CA LYS A 281 12.57 3.95 -5.44
C LYS A 281 11.04 3.77 -5.46
N SER A 282 10.46 3.51 -6.62
CA SER A 282 9.00 3.51 -6.84
C SER A 282 8.46 2.17 -7.35
N GLY A 283 9.34 1.22 -7.69
CA GLY A 283 8.99 -0.13 -8.11
C GLY A 283 8.54 -0.19 -9.57
N PHE A 284 8.74 -1.36 -10.18
CA PHE A 284 8.07 -1.70 -11.43
C PHE A 284 6.55 -1.74 -11.20
N LYS A 285 5.74 -1.47 -12.22
CA LYS A 285 4.27 -1.55 -12.11
C LYS A 285 3.75 -2.52 -13.14
N VAL A 286 2.48 -2.90 -13.04
CA VAL A 286 1.81 -3.57 -14.16
C VAL A 286 1.83 -2.61 -15.35
N PHE A 287 2.35 -3.09 -16.47
CA PHE A 287 2.36 -2.35 -17.72
C PHE A 287 1.08 -2.67 -18.49
N THR A 288 0.44 -1.63 -18.99
CA THR A 288 -0.77 -1.70 -19.80
C THR A 288 -0.44 -1.31 -21.24
N LYS A 289 -1.12 -1.93 -22.19
CA LYS A 289 -1.20 -1.52 -23.58
C LYS A 289 -2.67 -1.59 -23.97
N MET A 290 -3.18 -0.45 -24.41
CA MET A 290 -4.54 -0.30 -24.95
C MET A 290 -4.50 -0.40 -26.48
#